data_AF-R5J034-F1
#
_entry.id   AF-R5J034-F1
#
_cell.length_a   1.000
_cell.length_b   1.000
_cell.length_c   1.000
_cell.angle_alpha   90.00
_cell.angle_beta   90.00
_cell.angle_gamma   90.00
#
_symmetry.space_group_name_H-M   'P 1'
#
loop_
_entity.id
_entity.type
_entity.pdbx_description
1 polymer ?
#
loop_
_entity_poly.entity_id
_entity_poly.type
_entity_poly.pdbx_seq_one_letter_code
_entity_poly.pdbx_strand_id
1 'polypeptide(L)'
;MNNFIEILLDVISNSPSSVLFIILGIIFASAMIINIKNKKKIGKLVSILGWIFIVLFIIIRYSSYLNKLFDNLINNIFMQIFFPNLATYVIIIIITNFIFLYSIIKKTSNLSKVINVIFFTVIMVFMLYTLEQIITNNINIYSFEKVYSNDDISVLIQSTTVLFTFWIILIISKLIINKLIEKSIKNIKNEEKDNISEKQDLSEIQINNTNSQNLEAQNNINNKDDSDDDDIEILTL
;
A
#
# COMPACT_ATOMS: atom_id res chain seq x y z
N MET A 1 21.54 -12.67 -32.39
CA MET A 1 20.69 -11.62 -31.82
C MET A 1 20.58 -11.97 -30.35
N ASN A 2 21.18 -11.17 -29.46
CA ASN A 2 21.17 -11.48 -28.03
C ASN A 2 19.74 -11.35 -27.52
N ASN A 3 19.36 -12.24 -26.60
CA ASN A 3 18.04 -12.18 -25.99
C ASN A 3 17.97 -11.02 -24.98
N PHE A 4 16.78 -10.50 -24.70
CA PHE A 4 16.55 -9.36 -23.81
C PHE A 4 17.29 -9.45 -22.46
N ILE A 5 17.32 -10.64 -21.84
CA ILE A 5 17.98 -10.88 -20.56
C ILE A 5 19.50 -10.79 -20.69
N GLU A 6 20.07 -11.26 -21.79
CA GLU A 6 21.51 -11.17 -22.04
C GLU A 6 21.94 -9.71 -22.17
N ILE A 7 21.19 -8.91 -22.93
CA ILE A 7 21.45 -7.47 -23.07
C ILE A 7 21.36 -6.78 -21.70
N LEU A 8 20.35 -7.10 -20.88
CA LEU A 8 20.23 -6.53 -19.54
C LEU A 8 21.42 -6.87 -18.65
N LEU A 9 21.87 -8.13 -18.67
CA LEU A 9 23.01 -8.58 -17.89
C LEU A 9 24.31 -7.95 -18.39
N ASP A 10 24.50 -7.84 -19.70
CA ASP A 10 25.66 -7.19 -20.31
C ASP A 10 25.73 -5.72 -19.89
N VAL A 11 24.61 -4.99 -19.91
CA VAL A 11 24.53 -3.60 -19.46
C VAL A 11 24.89 -3.49 -17.97
N ILE A 12 24.37 -4.39 -17.14
CA ILE A 12 24.64 -4.41 -15.70
C ILE A 12 26.11 -4.71 -15.42
N SER A 13 26.72 -5.64 -16.15
CA SER A 13 28.09 -6.12 -15.92
C SER A 13 29.16 -5.22 -16.53
N ASN A 14 28.89 -4.61 -17.69
CA ASN A 14 29.88 -3.83 -18.44
C ASN A 14 29.85 -2.33 -18.11
N SER A 15 28.87 -1.87 -17.33
CA SER A 15 28.82 -0.47 -16.88
C SER A 15 30.03 -0.13 -16.00
N PRO A 16 30.76 0.97 -16.25
CA PRO A 16 31.92 1.35 -15.44
C PRO A 16 31.60 1.50 -13.95
N SER A 17 30.39 1.96 -13.61
CA SER A 17 29.92 2.15 -12.23
C SER A 17 29.03 1.01 -11.74
N SER A 18 29.01 -0.14 -12.43
CA SER A 18 28.13 -1.28 -12.16
C SER A 18 28.16 -1.76 -10.70
N VAL A 19 29.35 -2.13 -10.23
CA VAL A 19 29.57 -2.63 -8.87
C VAL A 19 29.18 -1.57 -7.84
N LEU A 20 29.45 -0.29 -8.12
CA LEU A 20 29.12 0.82 -7.22
C LEU A 20 27.59 0.95 -7.04
N PHE A 21 26.81 0.90 -8.12
CA PHE A 21 25.36 1.05 -8.05
C PHE A 21 24.70 -0.10 -7.30
N ILE A 22 25.15 -1.34 -7.53
CA ILE A 22 24.66 -2.52 -6.83
C ILE A 22 24.98 -2.44 -5.34
N ILE A 23 26.24 -2.14 -4.98
CA ILE A 23 26.65 -2.02 -3.58
C ILE A 23 25.87 -0.90 -2.88
N LEU A 24 25.74 0.27 -3.52
CA LEU A 24 25.00 1.39 -2.96
C LEU A 24 23.52 1.03 -2.74
N GLY A 25 22.91 0.33 -3.70
CA GLY A 25 21.55 -0.20 -3.60
C GLY A 25 21.39 -1.18 -2.44
N ILE A 26 22.30 -2.15 -2.30
CA ILE A 26 22.26 -3.15 -1.22
C ILE A 26 22.43 -2.49 0.15
N ILE A 27 23.38 -1.58 0.30
CA ILE A 27 23.62 -0.84 1.55
C ILE A 27 22.37 -0.05 1.92
N PHE A 28 21.80 0.69 0.97
CA PHE A 28 20.59 1.47 1.18
C PHE A 28 19.41 0.58 1.59
N ALA A 29 19.10 -0.47 0.81
CA ALA A 29 18.01 -1.38 1.11
C ALA A 29 18.18 -2.05 2.48
N SER A 30 19.39 -2.52 2.80
CA SER A 30 19.70 -3.17 4.08
C SER A 30 19.50 -2.21 5.26
N ALA A 31 20.06 -0.99 5.18
CA ALA A 31 19.89 0.02 6.21
C ALA A 31 18.40 0.33 6.48
N MET A 32 17.61 0.40 5.41
CA MET A 32 16.18 0.66 5.50
C MET A 32 15.38 -0.49 6.09
N ILE A 33 15.67 -1.72 5.68
CA ILE A 33 15.03 -2.92 6.21
C ILE A 33 15.33 -3.07 7.70
N ILE A 34 16.57 -2.80 8.13
CA ILE A 34 16.96 -2.80 9.55
C ILE A 34 16.16 -1.73 10.32
N ASN A 35 16.03 -0.52 9.77
CA ASN A 35 15.25 0.56 10.37
C ASN A 35 13.76 0.21 10.53
N ILE A 36 13.16 -0.45 9.54
CA ILE A 36 11.76 -0.91 9.59
C ILE A 36 11.56 -1.94 10.70
N LYS A 37 12.52 -2.87 10.88
CA LYS A 37 12.45 -3.91 11.91
C LYS A 37 12.60 -3.34 13.33
N ASN A 38 13.52 -2.39 13.52
CA ASN A 38 13.89 -1.89 14.84
C ASN A 38 12.92 -0.84 15.43
N LYS A 39 11.92 -0.37 14.66
CA LYS A 39 10.81 0.54 15.08
C LYS A 39 11.21 1.82 15.84
N LYS A 40 12.49 2.19 15.90
CA LYS A 40 12.96 3.38 16.60
C LYS A 40 12.38 4.63 15.93
N LYS A 41 11.95 5.64 16.72
CA LYS A 41 11.50 6.94 16.19
C LYS A 41 12.55 7.59 15.28
N ILE A 42 13.83 7.39 15.60
CA ILE A 42 14.98 7.85 14.81
C ILE A 42 15.03 7.21 13.40
N GLY A 43 14.46 6.00 13.23
CA GLY A 43 14.56 5.24 11.99
C GLY A 43 13.86 5.91 10.81
N LYS A 44 12.77 6.66 11.05
CA LYS A 44 12.10 7.45 10.00
C LYS A 44 12.98 8.60 9.51
N LEU A 45 13.65 9.29 10.43
CA LEU A 45 14.53 10.42 10.11
C LEU A 45 15.75 9.93 9.33
N VAL A 46 16.39 8.83 9.77
CA VAL A 46 17.50 8.19 9.04
C VAL A 46 17.07 7.75 7.64
N SER A 47 15.84 7.24 7.48
CA SER A 47 15.31 6.82 6.19
C SER A 47 15.17 7.99 5.21
N ILE A 48 14.63 9.11 5.68
CA ILE A 48 14.46 10.33 4.88
C ILE A 48 15.83 10.93 4.54
N LEU A 49 16.77 10.95 5.50
CA LEU A 49 18.13 11.43 5.27
C LEU A 49 18.88 10.59 4.22
N GLY A 50 18.75 9.26 4.28
CA GLY A 50 19.34 8.37 3.28
C GLY A 50 18.76 8.58 1.88
N TRP A 51 17.46 8.82 1.78
CA TRP A 51 16.82 9.18 0.51
C TRP A 51 17.34 10.52 -0.03
N ILE A 52 17.42 11.55 0.83
CA ILE A 52 17.98 12.86 0.47
C ILE A 52 19.43 12.71 -0.03
N PHE A 53 20.24 11.89 0.65
CA PHE A 53 21.62 11.62 0.25
C PHE A 53 21.70 11.01 -1.16
N ILE A 54 20.84 10.05 -1.50
CA ILE A 54 20.78 9.47 -2.85
C ILE A 54 20.38 10.50 -3.89
N VAL A 55 19.35 11.31 -3.61
CA VAL A 55 18.91 12.36 -4.53
C VAL A 55 20.03 13.38 -4.77
N LEU A 56 20.72 13.81 -3.70
CA LEU A 56 21.89 14.70 -3.79
C LEU A 56 23.04 14.07 -4.58
N PHE A 57 23.33 12.79 -4.33
CA PHE A 57 24.35 12.06 -5.08
C PHE A 57 24.07 12.07 -6.59
N ILE A 58 22.82 11.80 -6.99
CA ILE A 58 22.39 11.85 -8.39
C ILE A 58 22.55 13.26 -8.95
N ILE A 59 22.07 14.28 -8.23
CA ILE A 59 22.15 15.67 -8.68
C ILE A 59 23.60 16.09 -8.89
N ILE A 60 24.50 15.81 -7.94
CA ILE A 60 25.91 16.22 -8.03
C ILE A 60 26.60 15.48 -9.19
N ARG A 61 26.44 14.14 -9.24
CA ARG A 61 27.11 13.28 -10.23
C ARG A 61 26.65 13.56 -11.66
N TYR A 62 25.37 13.88 -11.85
CA TYR A 62 24.74 14.01 -13.15
C TYR A 62 24.22 15.42 -13.46
N SER A 63 24.63 16.44 -12.68
CA SER A 63 24.18 17.84 -12.76
C SER A 63 24.19 18.41 -14.17
N SER A 64 25.28 18.24 -14.93
CA SER A 64 25.40 18.76 -16.30
C SER A 64 24.32 18.21 -17.25
N TYR A 65 23.97 16.93 -17.10
CA TYR A 65 22.94 16.29 -17.91
C TYR A 65 21.52 16.61 -17.41
N LEU A 66 21.34 16.68 -16.10
CA LEU A 66 20.07 17.09 -15.49
C LEU A 66 19.73 18.54 -15.84
N ASN A 67 20.69 19.46 -15.81
CA ASN A 67 20.47 20.85 -16.19
C ASN A 67 20.10 20.95 -17.67
N LYS A 68 20.80 20.23 -18.56
CA LYS A 68 20.40 20.13 -19.96
C LYS A 68 18.97 19.61 -20.11
N LEU A 69 18.59 18.58 -19.34
CA LEU A 69 17.22 18.04 -19.24
C LEU A 69 16.22 19.13 -18.87
N PHE A 70 16.48 19.91 -17.82
CA PHE A 70 15.58 20.95 -17.33
C PHE A 70 15.48 22.16 -18.27
N ASP A 71 16.61 22.65 -18.79
CA ASP A 71 16.67 23.81 -19.69
C ASP A 71 15.88 23.58 -20.98
N ASN A 72 15.98 22.36 -21.52
CA ASN A 72 15.26 21.98 -22.74
C ASN A 72 13.90 21.35 -22.45
N LEU A 73 13.62 20.89 -21.22
CA LEU A 73 12.26 20.54 -20.79
C LEU A 73 11.39 21.79 -20.88
N ILE A 74 11.75 22.91 -20.26
CA ILE A 74 10.88 24.11 -20.27
C ILE A 74 10.52 24.57 -21.70
N ASN A 75 11.47 24.44 -22.63
CA ASN A 75 11.25 24.81 -24.03
C ASN A 75 10.55 23.72 -24.87
N ASN A 76 10.68 22.43 -24.51
CA ASN A 76 10.11 21.29 -25.26
C ASN A 76 8.99 20.53 -24.52
N ILE A 77 8.59 20.96 -23.31
CA ILE A 77 7.50 20.39 -22.49
C ILE A 77 6.20 20.33 -23.30
N PHE A 78 6.03 21.26 -24.24
CA PHE A 78 4.90 21.28 -25.18
C PHE A 78 4.96 20.20 -26.27
N MET A 79 6.16 19.81 -26.75
CA MET A 79 6.32 18.75 -27.74
C MET A 79 6.25 17.35 -27.12
N GLN A 80 6.57 17.20 -25.83
CA GLN A 80 6.73 15.90 -25.16
C GLN A 80 5.48 15.36 -24.44
N ILE A 81 4.44 16.19 -24.26
CA ILE A 81 3.06 15.72 -23.96
C ILE A 81 2.56 14.72 -25.04
N PHE A 82 3.14 14.77 -26.26
CA PHE A 82 2.77 13.94 -27.40
C PHE A 82 3.70 12.72 -27.64
N PHE A 83 4.78 12.52 -26.86
CA PHE A 83 5.72 11.38 -27.03
C PHE A 83 5.77 10.49 -25.77
N PRO A 84 4.91 9.47 -25.67
CA PRO A 84 4.54 8.83 -24.41
C PRO A 84 5.69 8.14 -23.66
N ASN A 85 6.53 7.33 -24.29
CA ASN A 85 7.35 6.36 -23.53
C ASN A 85 8.48 6.96 -22.64
N LEU A 86 9.21 8.00 -23.06
CA LEU A 86 10.29 8.58 -22.24
C LEU A 86 9.73 9.48 -21.14
N ALA A 87 8.68 10.26 -21.47
CA ALA A 87 7.94 11.02 -20.48
C ALA A 87 7.31 10.08 -19.43
N THR A 88 6.73 8.96 -19.87
CA THR A 88 6.23 7.90 -18.98
C THR A 88 7.34 7.37 -18.08
N TYR A 89 8.55 7.12 -18.59
CA TYR A 89 9.67 6.70 -17.76
C TYR A 89 10.02 7.71 -16.66
N VAL A 90 10.11 9.01 -16.98
CA VAL A 90 10.34 10.06 -15.97
C VAL A 90 9.21 10.11 -14.93
N ILE A 91 7.96 10.01 -15.39
CA ILE A 91 6.79 9.95 -14.50
C ILE A 91 6.84 8.72 -13.57
N ILE A 92 7.26 7.55 -14.08
CA ILE A 92 7.46 6.33 -13.28
C ILE A 92 8.47 6.58 -12.16
N ILE A 93 9.59 7.23 -12.45
CA ILE A 93 10.61 7.57 -11.45
C ILE A 93 10.04 8.54 -10.40
N ILE A 94 9.31 9.58 -10.82
CA ILE A 94 8.68 10.54 -9.91
C ILE A 94 7.68 9.83 -8.98
N ILE A 95 6.77 9.03 -9.55
CA ILE A 95 5.76 8.28 -8.77
C ILE A 95 6.44 7.28 -7.82
N THR A 96 7.49 6.60 -8.27
CA THR A 96 8.28 5.68 -7.43
C THR A 96 8.81 6.35 -6.17
N ASN A 97 9.31 7.58 -6.28
CA ASN A 97 9.76 8.37 -5.13
C ASN A 97 8.60 8.71 -4.18
N PHE A 98 7.45 9.14 -4.71
CA PHE A 98 6.26 9.42 -3.89
C PHE A 98 5.74 8.19 -3.15
N ILE A 99 5.62 7.05 -3.84
CA ILE A 99 5.16 5.78 -3.23
C ILE A 99 6.10 5.37 -2.10
N PHE A 100 7.40 5.49 -2.32
CA PHE A 100 8.41 5.17 -1.32
C PHE A 100 8.32 6.08 -0.07
N LEU A 101 8.28 7.41 -0.25
CA LEU A 101 8.14 8.37 0.86
C LEU A 101 6.84 8.11 1.64
N TYR A 102 5.74 7.93 0.91
CA TYR A 102 4.44 7.62 1.50
C TYR A 102 4.48 6.33 2.32
N SER A 103 5.15 5.28 1.83
CA SER A 103 5.32 3.99 2.50
C SER A 103 6.08 4.11 3.83
N ILE A 104 7.13 4.94 3.89
CA ILE A 104 7.90 5.18 5.11
C ILE A 104 7.05 5.85 6.18
N ILE A 105 6.31 6.91 5.78
CA ILE A 105 5.52 7.75 6.68
C ILE A 105 4.29 7.00 7.21
N LYS A 106 3.56 6.30 6.33
CA LYS A 106 2.30 5.62 6.65
C LYS A 106 2.50 4.49 7.67
N LYS A 107 1.49 4.29 8.52
CA LYS A 107 1.37 3.09 9.36
C LYS A 107 0.89 1.94 8.48
N THR A 108 1.83 1.11 8.03
CA THR A 108 1.58 -0.12 7.25
C THR A 108 2.38 -1.27 7.85
N SER A 109 2.03 -2.50 7.48
CA SER A 109 2.76 -3.69 7.90
C SER A 109 4.23 -3.62 7.47
N ASN A 110 5.13 -4.12 8.32
CA ASN A 110 6.56 -4.13 8.06
C ASN A 110 6.90 -4.81 6.73
N LEU A 111 6.21 -5.91 6.40
CA LEU A 111 6.40 -6.64 5.14
C LEU A 111 6.15 -5.75 3.92
N SER A 112 5.06 -4.98 3.91
CA SER A 112 4.78 -4.08 2.78
C SER A 112 5.77 -2.94 2.68
N LYS A 113 6.31 -2.45 3.81
CA LYS A 113 7.39 -1.46 3.77
C LYS A 113 8.66 -2.05 3.15
N VAL A 114 9.01 -3.28 3.53
CA VAL A 114 10.17 -3.99 2.97
C VAL A 114 10.00 -4.20 1.46
N ILE A 115 8.84 -4.69 1.01
CA ILE A 115 8.54 -4.87 -0.42
C ILE A 115 8.71 -3.53 -1.17
N ASN A 116 8.14 -2.45 -0.64
CA ASN A 116 8.25 -1.13 -1.25
C ASN A 116 9.70 -0.61 -1.31
N VAL A 117 10.51 -0.88 -0.27
CA VAL A 117 11.95 -0.54 -0.27
C VAL A 117 12.71 -1.31 -1.35
N ILE A 118 12.40 -2.61 -1.53
CA ILE A 118 13.07 -3.44 -2.53
C ILE A 118 12.77 -2.93 -3.93
N PHE A 119 11.48 -2.75 -4.28
CA PHE A 119 11.10 -2.24 -5.60
C PHE A 119 11.65 -0.85 -5.87
N PHE A 120 11.54 0.06 -4.90
CA PHE A 120 12.14 1.39 -5.00
C PHE A 120 13.64 1.30 -5.30
N THR A 121 14.39 0.50 -4.54
CA THR A 121 15.84 0.37 -4.70
C THR A 121 16.20 -0.14 -6.09
N VAL A 122 15.54 -1.20 -6.56
CA VAL A 122 15.85 -1.79 -7.87
C VAL A 122 15.52 -0.80 -9.00
N ILE A 123 14.38 -0.10 -8.93
CA ILE A 123 14.02 0.93 -9.91
C ILE A 123 15.05 2.07 -9.94
N MET A 124 15.51 2.54 -8.76
CA MET A 124 16.52 3.59 -8.69
C MET A 124 17.88 3.14 -9.22
N VAL A 125 18.25 1.86 -9.02
CA VAL A 125 19.46 1.29 -9.61
C VAL A 125 19.36 1.25 -11.14
N PHE A 126 18.24 0.79 -11.70
CA PHE A 126 18.01 0.83 -13.15
C PHE A 126 18.04 2.26 -13.71
N MET A 127 17.58 3.24 -12.94
CA MET A 127 17.69 4.64 -13.32
C MET A 127 19.15 5.11 -13.39
N LEU A 128 20.00 4.72 -12.43
CA LEU A 128 21.42 5.04 -12.45
C LEU A 128 22.11 4.43 -13.68
N TYR A 129 21.82 3.17 -14.01
CA TYR A 129 22.31 2.53 -15.24
C TYR A 129 21.84 3.26 -16.49
N THR A 130 20.56 3.66 -16.54
CA THR A 130 20.01 4.40 -17.70
C THR A 130 20.74 5.73 -17.90
N LEU A 131 20.99 6.47 -16.82
CA LEU A 131 21.76 7.71 -16.86
C LEU A 131 23.20 7.46 -17.31
N GLU A 132 23.86 6.42 -16.80
CA GLU A 132 25.23 6.08 -17.20
C GLU A 132 25.33 5.69 -18.69
N GLN A 133 24.35 4.95 -19.21
CA GLN A 133 24.31 4.58 -20.63
C GLN A 133 24.05 5.78 -21.54
N ILE A 134 23.15 6.69 -21.14
CA ILE A 134 22.92 7.95 -21.86
C ILE A 134 24.22 8.76 -21.98
N ILE A 135 25.01 8.80 -20.90
CA ILE A 135 26.23 9.59 -20.82
C ILE A 135 27.37 8.94 -21.61
N THR A 136 27.59 7.64 -21.38
CA THR A 136 28.66 6.88 -22.03
C THR A 136 28.46 6.86 -23.55
N ASN A 137 27.22 6.70 -24.02
CA ASN A 137 26.89 6.67 -25.44
C ASN A 137 26.61 8.06 -26.04
N ASN A 138 26.73 9.14 -25.24
CA ASN A 138 26.45 10.53 -25.63
C ASN A 138 25.10 10.69 -26.37
N ILE A 139 24.07 10.03 -25.85
CA ILE A 139 22.77 9.95 -26.49
C ILE A 139 22.01 11.26 -26.26
N ASN A 140 21.55 11.85 -27.36
CA ASN A 140 20.63 12.96 -27.29
C ASN A 140 19.26 12.44 -26.83
N ILE A 141 18.96 12.66 -25.55
CA ILE A 141 17.70 12.29 -24.89
C ILE A 141 16.44 12.94 -25.48
N TYR A 142 16.60 13.97 -26.32
CA TYR A 142 15.50 14.61 -27.04
C TYR A 142 15.18 13.95 -28.37
N SER A 143 16.12 13.17 -28.93
CA SER A 143 15.87 12.39 -30.13
C SER A 143 15.39 10.99 -29.75
N PHE A 144 14.07 10.80 -29.74
CA PHE A 144 13.42 9.52 -29.46
C PHE A 144 14.07 8.35 -30.20
N GLU A 145 14.33 8.52 -31.49
CA GLU A 145 14.95 7.49 -32.33
C GLU A 145 16.27 7.02 -31.72
N LYS A 146 17.13 7.92 -31.23
CA LYS A 146 18.44 7.57 -30.66
C LYS A 146 18.37 6.94 -29.28
N VAL A 147 17.32 7.25 -28.51
CA VAL A 147 17.12 6.67 -27.16
C VAL A 147 16.63 5.23 -27.27
N TYR A 148 15.69 4.97 -28.19
CA TYR A 148 15.07 3.66 -28.34
C TYR A 148 15.76 2.75 -29.37
N SER A 149 16.56 3.30 -30.29
CA SER A 149 17.44 2.51 -31.17
C SER A 149 18.67 1.97 -30.45
N ASN A 150 18.93 2.44 -29.23
CA ASN A 150 20.00 1.91 -28.39
C ASN A 150 19.41 0.78 -27.53
N ASP A 151 19.81 -0.45 -27.82
CA ASP A 151 19.30 -1.65 -27.16
C ASP A 151 19.49 -1.60 -25.64
N ASP A 152 20.64 -1.09 -25.17
CA ASP A 152 20.97 -1.01 -23.75
C ASP A 152 19.99 -0.12 -22.97
N ILE A 153 19.75 1.09 -23.47
CA ILE A 153 18.80 2.03 -22.86
C ILE A 153 17.37 1.51 -22.97
N SER A 154 17.01 0.97 -24.13
CA SER A 154 15.67 0.44 -24.38
C SER A 154 15.34 -0.69 -23.40
N VAL A 155 16.26 -1.63 -23.21
CA VAL A 155 16.11 -2.76 -22.27
C VAL A 155 15.98 -2.28 -20.83
N LEU A 156 16.74 -1.26 -20.41
CA LEU A 156 16.64 -0.67 -19.07
C LEU A 156 15.28 0.03 -18.84
N ILE A 157 14.80 0.81 -19.81
CA ILE A 157 13.50 1.50 -19.73
C ILE A 157 12.36 0.48 -19.68
N GLN A 158 12.40 -0.54 -20.54
CA GLN A 158 11.41 -1.61 -20.56
C GLN A 158 11.42 -2.39 -19.25
N SER A 159 12.59 -2.75 -18.75
CA SER A 159 12.75 -3.46 -17.47
C SER A 159 12.18 -2.65 -16.30
N THR A 160 12.46 -1.34 -16.27
CA THR A 160 11.90 -0.43 -15.25
C THR A 160 10.38 -0.37 -15.34
N THR A 161 9.83 -0.30 -16.56
CA THR A 161 8.39 -0.22 -16.80
C THR A 161 7.68 -1.50 -16.34
N VAL A 162 8.22 -2.67 -16.71
CA VAL A 162 7.67 -3.98 -16.29
C VAL A 162 7.72 -4.10 -14.76
N LEU A 163 8.85 -3.75 -14.15
CA LEU A 163 9.04 -3.84 -12.71
C LEU A 163 8.08 -2.91 -11.95
N PHE A 164 7.90 -1.68 -12.43
CA PHE A 164 6.96 -0.72 -11.86
C PHE A 164 5.50 -1.19 -12.00
N THR A 165 5.09 -1.65 -13.18
CA THR A 165 3.75 -2.18 -13.41
C THR A 165 3.45 -3.35 -12.48
N PHE A 166 4.39 -4.30 -12.36
CA PHE A 166 4.25 -5.43 -11.45
C PHE A 166 4.11 -4.95 -9.99
N TRP A 167 4.91 -3.96 -9.57
CA TRP A 167 4.82 -3.41 -8.22
C TRP A 167 3.47 -2.73 -7.94
N ILE A 168 2.94 -1.96 -8.90
CA ILE A 168 1.62 -1.33 -8.78
C ILE A 168 0.52 -2.39 -8.63
N ILE A 169 0.58 -3.48 -9.40
CA ILE A 169 -0.36 -4.60 -9.29
C ILE A 169 -0.34 -5.19 -7.86
N LEU A 170 0.83 -5.34 -7.24
CA LEU A 170 0.95 -5.81 -5.86
C LEU A 170 0.31 -4.85 -4.85
N ILE A 171 0.51 -3.54 -5.03
CA ILE A 171 -0.10 -2.50 -4.18
C ILE A 171 -1.62 -2.55 -4.30
N ILE A 172 -2.15 -2.59 -5.53
CA ILE A 172 -3.59 -2.64 -5.80
C ILE A 172 -4.20 -3.92 -5.22
N SER A 173 -3.57 -5.07 -5.47
CA SER A 173 -4.00 -6.37 -4.94
C SER A 173 -4.14 -6.33 -3.42
N LYS A 174 -3.14 -5.76 -2.73
CA LYS A 174 -3.19 -5.59 -1.28
C LYS A 174 -4.37 -4.70 -0.84
N LEU A 175 -4.61 -3.59 -1.52
CA LEU A 175 -5.71 -2.68 -1.18
C LEU A 175 -7.07 -3.38 -1.32
N ILE A 176 -7.24 -4.17 -2.38
CA ILE A 176 -8.45 -4.96 -2.61
C ILE A 176 -8.64 -5.98 -1.48
N ILE A 177 -7.61 -6.78 -1.17
CA ILE A 177 -7.65 -7.79 -0.10
C ILE A 177 -8.03 -7.15 1.24
N ASN A 178 -7.38 -6.04 1.62
CA ASN A 178 -7.68 -5.34 2.85
C ASN A 178 -9.14 -4.86 2.90
N LYS A 179 -9.65 -4.30 1.80
CA LYS A 179 -11.03 -3.82 1.72
C LYS A 179 -12.04 -4.98 1.82
N LEU A 180 -11.72 -6.14 1.26
CA LEU A 180 -12.56 -7.35 1.38
C LEU A 180 -12.59 -7.87 2.82
N ILE A 181 -11.43 -7.91 3.50
CA ILE A 181 -11.33 -8.33 4.91
C ILE A 181 -12.06 -7.36 5.83
N GLU A 182 -11.93 -6.05 5.63
CA GLU A 182 -12.65 -5.05 6.42
C GLU A 182 -14.17 -5.18 6.25
N LYS A 183 -14.63 -5.44 5.01
CA LYS A 183 -16.04 -5.68 4.72
C LYS A 183 -16.56 -6.95 5.41
N SER A 184 -15.80 -8.05 5.37
CA SER A 184 -16.22 -9.30 6.02
C SER A 184 -16.29 -9.17 7.54
N ILE A 185 -15.28 -8.52 8.16
CA ILE A 185 -15.29 -8.25 9.61
C ILE A 185 -16.48 -7.36 10.00
N LYS A 186 -16.82 -6.36 9.19
CA LYS A 186 -17.98 -5.49 9.45
C LYS A 186 -19.29 -6.26 9.39
N ASN A 187 -19.45 -7.17 8.43
CA ASN A 187 -20.65 -7.99 8.31
C ASN A 187 -20.82 -8.92 9.52
N ILE A 188 -19.75 -9.61 9.95
CA ILE A 188 -19.78 -10.47 11.14
C ILE A 188 -20.17 -9.68 12.40
N LYS A 189 -19.62 -8.48 12.59
CA LYS A 189 -19.97 -7.63 13.74
C LYS A 189 -21.41 -7.12 13.71
N ASN A 190 -21.99 -6.96 12.53
CA ASN A 190 -23.39 -6.57 12.40
C ASN A 190 -24.28 -7.77 12.72
N GLU A 191 -23.98 -8.96 12.19
CA GLU A 191 -24.69 -10.19 12.52
C GLU A 191 -24.63 -10.51 14.02
N GLU A 192 -23.47 -10.33 14.68
CA GLU A 192 -23.38 -10.49 16.14
C GLU A 192 -24.25 -9.48 16.91
N LYS A 193 -24.31 -8.22 16.46
CA LYS A 193 -25.16 -7.20 17.09
C LYS A 193 -26.64 -7.50 16.92
N ASP A 194 -27.04 -7.92 15.73
CA ASP A 194 -28.42 -8.26 15.42
C ASP A 194 -28.87 -9.47 16.26
N ASN A 195 -28.00 -10.49 16.40
CA ASN A 195 -28.24 -11.65 17.25
C ASN A 195 -28.31 -11.31 18.76
N ILE A 196 -27.57 -10.31 19.23
CA ILE A 196 -27.63 -9.84 20.64
C ILE A 196 -28.92 -9.05 20.88
N SER A 197 -29.32 -8.19 19.95
CA SER A 197 -30.58 -7.44 20.02
C SER A 197 -31.79 -8.38 20.03
N GLU A 198 -31.80 -9.38 19.13
CA GLU A 198 -32.88 -10.36 19.05
C GLU A 198 -32.99 -11.20 20.33
N LYS A 199 -31.87 -11.57 20.95
CA LYS A 199 -31.86 -12.26 22.26
C LYS A 199 -32.38 -11.39 23.40
N GLN A 200 -32.12 -10.08 23.37
CA GLN A 200 -32.64 -9.16 24.37
C GLN A 200 -34.16 -8.99 24.23
N ASP A 201 -34.66 -8.80 23.01
CA ASP A 201 -36.11 -8.71 22.74
C ASP A 201 -36.85 -10.01 23.14
N LEU A 202 -36.28 -11.18 22.82
CA LEU A 202 -36.84 -12.48 23.24
C LEU A 202 -36.87 -12.65 24.77
N SER A 203 -35.86 -12.13 25.48
CA SER A 203 -35.81 -12.18 26.94
C SER A 203 -36.83 -11.24 27.60
N GLU A 204 -37.06 -10.05 27.04
CA GLU A 204 -38.09 -9.13 27.53
C GLU A 204 -39.51 -9.69 27.31
N ILE A 205 -39.75 -10.34 26.17
CA ILE A 205 -41.03 -11.01 25.88
C ILE A 205 -41.30 -12.14 26.88
N GLN A 206 -40.29 -12.93 27.24
CA GLN A 206 -40.45 -14.01 28.24
C GLN A 206 -40.73 -13.47 29.65
N ILE A 207 -40.06 -12.39 30.06
CA ILE A 207 -40.29 -11.74 31.35
C ILE A 207 -41.72 -11.18 31.42
N ASN A 208 -42.18 -10.50 30.36
CA ASN A 208 -43.53 -9.95 30.32
C ASN A 208 -44.61 -11.03 30.35
N ASN A 209 -44.44 -12.13 29.61
CA ASN A 209 -45.39 -13.25 29.64
C ASN A 209 -45.44 -13.91 31.03
N THR A 210 -44.31 -14.06 31.71
CA THR A 210 -44.25 -14.63 33.06
C THR A 210 -44.95 -13.71 34.07
N ASN A 211 -44.78 -12.39 33.94
CA ASN A 211 -45.47 -11.42 34.80
C ASN A 211 -46.98 -11.40 34.56
N SER A 212 -47.43 -11.50 33.30
CA SER A 212 -48.86 -11.60 32.96
C SER A 212 -49.50 -12.87 33.51
N GLN A 213 -48.83 -14.02 33.42
CA GLN A 213 -49.34 -15.28 34.00
C GLN A 213 -49.41 -15.23 35.54
N ASN A 214 -48.45 -14.57 36.18
CA ASN A 214 -48.48 -14.38 37.64
C ASN A 214 -49.59 -13.42 38.09
N LEU A 215 -49.90 -12.38 37.29
CA LEU A 215 -51.03 -11.47 37.53
C LEU A 215 -52.38 -12.17 37.35
N GLU A 216 -52.52 -13.02 36.34
CA GLU A 216 -53.73 -13.84 36.14
C GLU A 216 -53.91 -14.87 37.26
N ALA A 217 -52.82 -15.49 37.74
CA ALA A 217 -52.85 -16.40 38.88
C ALA A 217 -53.24 -15.69 40.18
N GLN A 218 -52.72 -14.49 40.44
CA GLN A 218 -53.09 -13.70 41.63
C GLN A 218 -54.54 -13.22 41.59
N ASN A 219 -55.05 -12.79 40.43
CA ASN A 219 -56.44 -12.39 40.29
C ASN A 219 -57.41 -13.58 40.46
N ASN A 220 -57.02 -14.78 40.04
CA ASN A 220 -57.81 -16.00 40.27
C ASN A 220 -57.80 -16.47 41.73
N ILE A 221 -56.77 -16.12 42.51
CA ILE A 221 -56.72 -16.40 43.95
C ILE A 221 -57.60 -15.39 44.70
N ASN A 222 -57.48 -14.09 44.39
CA ASN A 222 -58.28 -13.06 45.06
C ASN A 222 -59.79 -13.17 44.77
N ASN A 223 -60.19 -13.65 43.60
CA ASN A 223 -61.60 -13.91 43.28
C ASN A 223 -62.19 -15.16 43.96
N LYS A 224 -61.36 -15.97 44.64
CA LYS A 224 -61.79 -17.19 45.34
C LYS A 224 -62.05 -16.96 46.83
N ASP A 225 -61.50 -15.90 47.40
CA ASP A 225 -61.68 -15.54 48.81
C ASP A 225 -62.94 -14.67 49.05
N ASP A 226 -63.59 -14.17 47.99
CA ASP A 226 -64.84 -13.37 48.05
C ASP A 226 -66.13 -14.20 47.83
N SER A 227 -66.05 -15.54 47.76
CA SER A 227 -67.22 -16.40 47.53
C SER A 227 -67.63 -17.33 48.68
N ASP A 228 -66.94 -17.29 49.82
CA ASP A 228 -67.17 -18.21 50.96
C ASP A 228 -67.56 -17.46 52.25
N ASP A 229 -68.47 -16.47 52.15
CA ASP A 229 -69.11 -15.89 53.34
C ASP A 229 -70.59 -15.55 53.04
N ASP A 230 -71.40 -16.58 52.91
CA ASP A 230 -72.84 -16.55 53.18
C ASP A 230 -73.35 -18.00 53.24
N ASP A 231 -73.48 -18.54 54.47
CA ASP A 231 -74.65 -19.31 54.93
C ASP A 231 -74.35 -19.92 56.32
N ILE A 232 -74.62 -19.11 57.35
CA ILE A 232 -74.91 -19.60 58.70
C ILE A 232 -76.32 -20.17 58.68
N GLU A 233 -76.48 -21.50 58.68
CA GLU A 233 -77.74 -22.14 59.04
C GLU A 233 -77.62 -22.83 60.42
N ILE A 234 -78.31 -22.20 61.37
CA ILE A 234 -78.58 -22.64 62.73
C ILE A 234 -79.35 -23.96 62.68
N LEU A 235 -78.97 -24.97 63.49
CA LEU A 235 -79.94 -25.95 63.98
C LEU A 235 -79.57 -26.51 65.36
N THR A 236 -80.52 -26.27 66.26
CA THR A 236 -80.70 -26.70 67.65
C THR A 236 -80.85 -28.22 67.82
N LEU A 237 -80.15 -28.81 68.78
CA LEU A 237 -80.64 -29.48 70.01
C LEU A 237 -79.51 -30.22 70.73
#